data_AF-A0A660RFK9-F1
#
_entry.id   AF-A0A660RFK9-F1
#
_cell.length_a   1.000
_cell.length_b   1.000
_cell.length_c   1.000
_cell.angle_alpha   90.00
_cell.angle_beta   90.00
_cell.angle_gamma   90.00
#
_symmetry.space_group_name_H-M   'P 1'
#
loop_
_entity.id
_entity.type
_entity.pdbx_description
1 polymer ?
#
loop_
_entity_poly.entity_id
_entity_poly.type
_entity_poly.pdbx_seq_one_letter_code
_entity_poly.pdbx_strand_id
1 'polypeptide(L)'
;MSERNRLINIPVEGVNTITFDGVGADISVHPSSDDKFVLKIDLRGTNEEIEDYDPLITKTGSNMRVNLEPKKEKWFSLFKRRLVVKVSARIPVSIKTLNVRTVSGDIDITDISAEIALDTVSGDINAKRDNSNAPISFKSVSGDMKFTDLDISMLNGKTVSGDIHAENVKGERLNITSVSGDISIISSHFKSGKRLFTTSGDIIFNGPPAPNAKNDLNSVSGDIILTFTKFPSLKLEYHTSSGDFKPKLKGSFSKIGKHDYLFTVGKGEERYNIKTTSGDLTVKSPGRKPEFTVEEEDEEIKTVRKLYEENKITLEEMRALMESMGYTDEEIEKYCEGGKNNEKRRNNEDSEDDRRS
;
A
#
# COMPACT_ATOMS: atom_id res chain seq x y z
N MET A 1 15.73 29.75 -15.37
CA MET A 1 15.23 28.37 -15.44
C MET A 1 14.11 28.40 -16.44
N SER A 2 14.13 27.50 -17.41
CA SER A 2 13.24 27.54 -18.57
C SER A 2 12.36 26.30 -18.58
N GLU A 3 11.24 26.37 -19.29
CA GLU A 3 10.29 25.26 -19.45
C GLU A 3 10.06 24.97 -20.93
N ARG A 4 9.95 23.69 -21.29
CA ARG A 4 9.60 23.26 -22.65
C ARG A 4 8.69 22.04 -22.61
N ASN A 5 7.61 22.11 -23.37
CA ASN A 5 6.67 21.00 -23.56
C ASN A 5 6.84 20.44 -24.97
N ARG A 6 7.05 19.13 -25.09
CA ARG A 6 7.09 18.41 -26.38
C ARG A 6 5.94 17.40 -26.43
N LEU A 7 5.21 17.40 -27.54
CA LEU A 7 4.17 16.40 -27.84
C LEU A 7 4.62 15.57 -29.03
N ILE A 8 4.63 14.24 -28.89
CA ILE A 8 5.04 13.31 -29.94
C ILE A 8 3.91 12.30 -30.17
N ASN A 9 3.42 12.21 -31.40
CA ASN A 9 2.44 11.22 -31.83
C ASN A 9 3.13 10.11 -32.62
N ILE A 10 2.88 8.85 -32.27
CA ILE A 10 3.60 7.71 -32.85
C ILE A 10 2.63 6.66 -33.37
N PRO A 11 2.78 6.20 -34.62
CA PRO A 11 2.01 5.07 -35.13
C PRO A 11 2.33 3.78 -34.35
N VAL A 12 1.30 3.16 -33.79
CA VAL A 12 1.38 1.95 -32.95
C VAL A 12 0.82 0.69 -33.60
N GLU A 13 0.54 0.74 -34.90
CA GLU A 13 0.00 -0.42 -35.62
C GLU A 13 0.93 -1.64 -35.45
N GLY A 14 0.38 -2.75 -34.94
CA GLY A 14 1.11 -3.99 -34.66
C GLY A 14 2.02 -3.96 -33.43
N VAL A 15 1.99 -2.90 -32.60
CA VAL A 15 2.71 -2.85 -31.32
C VAL A 15 1.94 -3.61 -30.25
N ASN A 16 2.58 -4.60 -29.65
CA ASN A 16 2.02 -5.37 -28.52
C ASN A 16 2.73 -5.04 -27.20
N THR A 17 3.97 -4.57 -27.28
CA THR A 17 4.83 -4.30 -26.11
C THR A 17 5.34 -2.88 -26.17
N ILE A 18 5.17 -2.15 -25.07
CA ILE A 18 5.78 -0.83 -24.88
C ILE A 18 6.75 -0.90 -23.71
N THR A 19 7.97 -0.40 -23.90
CA THR A 19 8.99 -0.32 -22.87
C THR A 19 9.45 1.11 -22.71
N PHE A 20 9.37 1.65 -21.50
CA PHE A 20 9.95 2.93 -21.11
C PHE A 20 11.24 2.69 -20.32
N ASP A 21 12.30 3.41 -20.70
CA ASP A 21 13.55 3.44 -19.96
C ASP A 21 13.89 4.88 -19.62
N GLY A 22 14.17 5.16 -18.35
CA GLY A 22 14.48 6.51 -17.87
C GLY A 22 15.61 6.55 -16.85
N VAL A 23 16.28 7.70 -16.81
CA VAL A 23 17.22 8.06 -15.74
C VAL A 23 16.74 9.40 -15.19
N GLY A 24 16.13 9.35 -14.00
CA GLY A 24 15.58 10.53 -13.31
C GLY A 24 14.32 11.15 -13.92
N ALA A 25 13.65 10.44 -14.84
CA ALA A 25 12.37 10.88 -15.39
C ALA A 25 11.21 10.32 -14.56
N ASP A 26 10.28 11.18 -14.15
CA ASP A 26 8.99 10.77 -13.61
C ASP A 26 8.12 10.32 -14.78
N ILE A 27 7.58 9.10 -14.72
CA ILE A 27 6.86 8.48 -15.83
C ILE A 27 5.43 8.18 -15.40
N SER A 28 4.48 8.93 -15.95
CA SER A 28 3.05 8.66 -15.81
C SER A 28 2.50 8.03 -17.09
N VAL A 29 1.80 6.91 -16.98
CA VAL A 29 1.22 6.18 -18.11
C VAL A 29 -0.28 6.00 -17.92
N HIS A 30 -1.03 6.36 -18.95
CA HIS A 30 -2.48 6.29 -19.02
C HIS A 30 -2.94 5.59 -20.31
N PRO A 31 -4.14 4.99 -20.35
CA PRO A 31 -4.67 4.44 -21.58
C PRO A 31 -5.07 5.55 -22.56
N SER A 32 -5.08 5.21 -23.85
CA SER A 32 -5.63 6.01 -24.95
C SER A 32 -6.72 5.22 -25.64
N SER A 33 -7.94 5.77 -25.66
CA SER A 33 -9.11 5.16 -26.29
C SER A 33 -9.11 5.30 -27.82
N ASP A 34 -8.26 6.15 -28.38
CA ASP A 34 -8.18 6.44 -29.82
C ASP A 34 -7.06 5.65 -30.53
N ASP A 35 -6.52 4.61 -29.87
CA ASP A 35 -5.44 3.75 -30.35
C ASP A 35 -4.16 4.53 -30.75
N LYS A 36 -3.98 5.74 -30.19
CA LYS A 36 -2.78 6.55 -30.41
C LYS A 36 -1.81 6.40 -29.25
N PHE A 37 -0.53 6.46 -29.59
CA PHE A 37 0.52 6.73 -28.62
C PHE A 37 0.85 8.23 -28.64
N VAL A 38 0.69 8.86 -27.49
CA VAL A 38 0.98 10.28 -27.28
C VAL A 38 1.96 10.42 -26.14
N LEU A 39 3.13 10.97 -26.41
CA LEU A 39 4.14 11.27 -25.40
C LEU A 39 4.21 12.76 -25.17
N LYS A 40 3.90 13.21 -23.94
CA LYS A 40 4.11 14.57 -23.47
C LYS A 40 5.33 14.58 -22.57
N ILE A 41 6.28 15.46 -22.85
CA ILE A 41 7.50 15.64 -22.06
C ILE A 41 7.57 17.09 -21.62
N ASP A 42 7.57 17.30 -20.31
CA ASP A 42 7.73 18.60 -19.66
C ASP A 42 9.14 18.67 -19.05
N LEU A 43 9.97 19.58 -19.57
CA LEU A 43 11.36 19.75 -19.16
C LEU A 43 11.54 21.04 -18.36
N ARG A 44 12.26 20.97 -17.24
CA ARG A 44 12.65 22.15 -16.45
C ARG A 44 14.13 22.14 -16.15
N GLY A 45 14.84 23.16 -16.62
CA GLY A 45 16.29 23.24 -16.51
C GLY A 45 16.86 24.53 -17.07
N THR A 46 18.16 24.53 -17.38
CA THR A 46 18.80 25.54 -18.21
C THR A 46 18.43 25.36 -19.68
N ASN A 47 18.58 26.40 -20.50
CA ASN A 47 18.29 26.31 -21.94
C ASN A 47 19.13 25.22 -22.63
N GLU A 48 20.42 25.15 -22.31
CA GLU A 48 21.35 24.15 -22.86
C GLU A 48 20.90 22.72 -22.53
N GLU A 49 20.55 22.44 -21.27
CA GLU A 49 20.04 21.11 -20.86
C GLU A 49 18.73 20.72 -21.58
N ILE A 50 17.84 21.69 -21.80
CA ILE A 50 16.56 21.47 -22.48
C ILE A 50 16.74 21.26 -23.98
N GLU A 51 17.69 21.96 -24.61
CA GLU A 51 18.00 21.83 -26.03
C GLU A 51 18.69 20.50 -26.34
N ASP A 52 19.56 20.03 -25.43
CA ASP A 52 20.27 18.75 -25.57
C ASP A 52 19.41 17.52 -25.24
N TYR A 53 18.25 17.70 -24.60
CA TYR A 53 17.34 16.59 -24.30
C TYR A 53 16.57 16.12 -25.55
N ASP A 54 16.95 14.94 -26.06
CA ASP A 54 16.28 14.29 -27.18
C ASP A 54 16.01 12.80 -26.90
N PRO A 55 14.77 12.42 -26.55
CA PRO A 55 14.42 11.03 -26.27
C PRO A 55 14.52 10.19 -27.56
N LEU A 56 14.99 8.95 -27.44
CA LEU A 56 15.07 8.02 -28.55
C LEU A 56 13.89 7.05 -28.51
N ILE A 57 13.06 7.08 -29.54
CA ILE A 57 11.93 6.16 -29.67
C ILE A 57 12.18 5.23 -30.85
N THR A 58 12.12 3.93 -30.59
CA THR A 58 12.40 2.89 -31.58
C THR A 58 11.27 1.88 -31.63
N LYS A 59 10.98 1.37 -32.82
CA LYS A 59 10.02 0.28 -33.04
C LYS A 59 10.73 -0.84 -33.80
N THR A 60 10.75 -2.03 -33.21
CA THR A 60 11.32 -3.24 -33.81
C THR A 60 10.28 -4.35 -33.75
N GLY A 61 9.67 -4.67 -34.89
CA GLY A 61 8.54 -5.59 -34.95
C GLY A 61 7.37 -5.06 -34.10
N SER A 62 6.91 -5.88 -33.14
CA SER A 62 5.82 -5.54 -32.22
C SER A 62 6.26 -4.84 -30.94
N ASN A 63 7.55 -4.53 -30.80
CA ASN A 63 8.11 -3.89 -29.60
C ASN A 63 8.41 -2.43 -29.89
N MET A 64 7.86 -1.54 -29.07
CA MET A 64 8.19 -0.12 -29.05
C MET A 64 8.98 0.19 -27.78
N ARG A 65 10.11 0.87 -27.92
CA ARG A 65 10.97 1.28 -26.82
C ARG A 65 11.15 2.79 -26.82
N VAL A 66 10.82 3.41 -25.69
CA VAL A 66 10.90 4.84 -25.41
C VAL A 66 12.07 5.03 -24.45
N ASN A 67 13.24 5.37 -24.99
CA ASN A 67 14.41 5.69 -24.19
C ASN A 67 14.41 7.19 -23.88
N LEU A 68 14.23 7.52 -22.60
CA LEU A 68 14.19 8.87 -22.05
C LEU A 68 15.57 9.35 -21.59
N GLU A 69 16.62 8.53 -21.77
CA GLU A 69 18.00 8.92 -21.52
C GLU A 69 18.46 9.99 -22.52
N PRO A 70 19.17 11.04 -22.06
CA PRO A 70 19.79 12.02 -22.94
C PRO A 70 20.88 11.38 -23.83
N LYS A 71 20.96 11.77 -25.10
CA LYS A 71 22.04 11.34 -26.00
C LYS A 71 23.32 12.16 -25.75
N LYS A 72 24.34 11.64 -25.04
CA LYS A 72 25.82 11.84 -25.25
C LYS A 72 26.69 11.55 -24.02
N GLU A 73 27.93 11.11 -24.27
CA GLU A 73 29.05 10.93 -23.31
C GLU A 73 29.44 12.18 -22.50
N LYS A 74 29.12 13.39 -22.96
CA LYS A 74 29.36 14.64 -22.22
C LYS A 74 28.51 14.78 -20.95
N TRP A 75 27.50 13.93 -20.78
CA TRP A 75 26.60 13.96 -19.63
C TRP A 75 27.25 13.51 -18.30
N PHE A 76 28.40 12.84 -18.31
CA PHE A 76 29.15 12.60 -17.07
C PHE A 76 29.61 13.92 -16.40
N SER A 77 29.65 15.03 -17.15
CA SER A 77 29.83 16.39 -16.62
C SER A 77 28.53 17.01 -16.06
N LEU A 78 27.36 16.45 -16.38
CA LEU A 78 26.02 16.89 -15.94
C LEU A 78 25.56 16.25 -14.62
N PHE A 79 26.36 15.37 -14.00
CA PHE A 79 26.20 15.03 -12.57
C PHE A 79 26.26 16.25 -11.65
N LYS A 80 26.51 17.46 -12.20
CA LYS A 80 26.43 18.73 -11.51
C LYS A 80 25.07 19.46 -11.54
N ARG A 81 24.00 19.13 -12.31
CA ARG A 81 22.72 19.92 -12.27
C ARG A 81 21.38 19.24 -12.68
N ARG A 82 20.38 19.37 -11.79
CA ARG A 82 19.01 19.99 -11.85
C ARG A 82 18.05 19.87 -13.05
N LEU A 83 18.30 19.14 -14.13
CA LEU A 83 17.26 18.92 -15.17
C LEU A 83 16.14 18.01 -14.60
N VAL A 84 14.92 18.53 -14.52
CA VAL A 84 13.73 17.75 -14.16
C VAL A 84 13.01 17.34 -15.43
N VAL A 85 12.74 16.03 -15.55
CA VAL A 85 12.07 15.43 -16.71
C VAL A 85 10.77 14.79 -16.22
N LYS A 86 9.63 15.31 -16.66
CA LYS A 86 8.32 14.69 -16.41
C LYS A 86 7.73 14.20 -17.71
N VAL A 87 7.32 12.94 -17.72
CA VAL A 87 6.79 12.26 -18.90
C VAL A 87 5.38 11.79 -18.61
N SER A 88 4.45 12.19 -19.47
CA SER A 88 3.08 11.67 -19.47
C SER A 88 2.82 10.99 -20.81
N ALA A 89 2.65 9.67 -20.78
CA ALA A 89 2.35 8.86 -21.94
C ALA A 89 0.87 8.44 -21.93
N ARG A 90 0.19 8.62 -23.06
CA ARG A 90 -1.06 7.91 -23.36
C ARG A 90 -0.74 6.79 -24.32
N ILE A 91 -1.09 5.57 -23.95
CA ILE A 91 -0.77 4.37 -24.74
C ILE A 91 -2.02 3.62 -25.16
N PRO A 92 -2.04 2.97 -26.32
CA PRO A 92 -3.21 2.22 -26.78
C PRO A 92 -3.64 1.12 -25.81
N VAL A 93 -4.94 0.93 -25.63
CA VAL A 93 -5.48 -0.18 -24.82
C VAL A 93 -5.25 -1.56 -25.45
N SER A 94 -4.83 -1.61 -26.72
CA SER A 94 -4.55 -2.83 -27.49
C SER A 94 -3.22 -3.50 -27.12
N ILE A 95 -2.37 -2.83 -26.33
CA ILE A 95 -1.10 -3.41 -25.90
C ILE A 95 -1.31 -4.59 -24.96
N LYS A 96 -0.39 -5.56 -25.03
CA LYS A 96 -0.41 -6.76 -24.18
C LYS A 96 0.54 -6.65 -23.01
N THR A 97 1.63 -5.90 -23.18
CA THR A 97 2.69 -5.79 -22.18
C THR A 97 3.21 -4.35 -22.07
N LEU A 98 3.30 -3.86 -20.84
CA LEU A 98 3.93 -2.59 -20.48
C LEU A 98 5.11 -2.85 -19.55
N ASN A 99 6.29 -2.42 -19.97
CA ASN A 99 7.48 -2.39 -19.13
C ASN A 99 7.85 -0.94 -18.83
N VAL A 100 8.05 -0.57 -17.57
CA VAL A 100 8.54 0.75 -17.19
C VAL A 100 9.73 0.57 -16.28
N ARG A 101 10.87 1.16 -16.67
CA ARG A 101 12.12 1.06 -15.93
C ARG A 101 12.72 2.44 -15.72
N THR A 102 13.10 2.74 -14.50
CA THR A 102 13.75 4.01 -14.15
C THR A 102 14.83 3.81 -13.11
N VAL A 103 15.81 4.71 -13.05
CA VAL A 103 16.81 4.70 -11.98
C VAL A 103 16.34 5.51 -10.79
N SER A 104 15.77 6.69 -10.99
CA SER A 104 15.53 7.63 -9.89
C SER A 104 14.28 8.51 -10.02
N GLY A 105 13.39 8.17 -10.94
CA GLY A 105 12.11 8.89 -11.09
C GLY A 105 10.95 8.02 -10.63
N ASP A 106 9.81 8.65 -10.37
CA ASP A 106 8.62 7.93 -9.93
C ASP A 106 7.88 7.29 -11.11
N ILE A 107 7.17 6.20 -10.86
CA ILE A 107 6.35 5.51 -11.86
C ILE A 107 4.89 5.56 -11.43
N ASP A 108 4.06 6.23 -12.21
CA ASP A 108 2.61 6.29 -12.01
C ASP A 108 1.88 5.59 -13.17
N ILE A 109 1.23 4.46 -12.90
CA ILE A 109 0.41 3.73 -13.87
C ILE A 109 -1.05 3.83 -13.46
N THR A 110 -1.92 4.15 -14.42
CA THR A 110 -3.35 4.25 -14.18
C THR A 110 -4.12 3.61 -15.32
N ASP A 111 -5.04 2.69 -14.99
CA ASP A 111 -6.02 2.13 -15.95
C ASP A 111 -5.38 1.46 -17.17
N ILE A 112 -4.27 0.75 -16.94
CA ILE A 112 -3.57 0.01 -17.99
C ILE A 112 -4.03 -1.44 -17.97
N SER A 113 -4.73 -1.87 -19.02
CA SER A 113 -5.25 -3.23 -19.13
C SER A 113 -4.26 -4.20 -19.81
N ALA A 114 -3.08 -4.42 -19.22
CA ALA A 114 -2.00 -5.22 -19.81
C ALA A 114 -1.19 -5.99 -18.75
N GLU A 115 -0.30 -6.91 -19.17
CA GLU A 115 0.76 -7.40 -18.29
C GLU A 115 1.74 -6.24 -17.99
N ILE A 116 2.01 -5.99 -16.71
CA ILE A 116 2.79 -4.84 -16.27
C ILE A 116 4.05 -5.30 -15.52
N ALA A 117 5.21 -4.76 -15.92
CA ALA A 117 6.48 -4.91 -15.20
C ALA A 117 7.11 -3.54 -14.88
N LEU A 118 7.33 -3.27 -13.60
CA LEU A 118 7.80 -1.98 -13.08
C LEU A 118 9.12 -2.16 -12.33
N ASP A 119 10.21 -1.62 -12.85
CA ASP A 119 11.52 -1.67 -12.18
C ASP A 119 12.02 -0.27 -11.84
N THR A 120 12.43 -0.05 -10.59
CA THR A 120 13.09 1.18 -10.16
C THR A 120 14.30 0.90 -9.28
N VAL A 121 15.26 1.83 -9.19
CA VAL A 121 16.32 1.78 -8.18
C VAL A 121 15.96 2.70 -7.00
N SER A 122 15.55 3.94 -7.27
CA SER A 122 15.27 4.95 -6.26
C SER A 122 14.09 5.84 -6.67
N GLY A 123 12.87 5.33 -6.55
CA GLY A 123 11.66 6.08 -6.86
C GLY A 123 10.42 5.31 -6.46
N ASP A 124 9.31 6.02 -6.29
CA ASP A 124 8.07 5.42 -5.85
C ASP A 124 7.32 4.80 -7.03
N ILE A 125 6.56 3.74 -6.76
CA ILE A 125 5.71 3.09 -7.76
C ILE A 125 4.26 3.18 -7.31
N ASN A 126 3.44 3.85 -8.10
CA ASN A 126 2.00 3.93 -7.91
C ASN A 126 1.28 3.25 -9.08
N ALA A 127 0.47 2.21 -8.81
CA ALA A 127 -0.40 1.60 -9.81
C ALA A 127 -1.85 1.61 -9.34
N LYS A 128 -2.76 2.14 -10.17
CA LYS A 128 -4.15 2.39 -9.78
C LYS A 128 -5.17 1.98 -10.86
N ARG A 129 -6.33 1.50 -10.43
CA ARG A 129 -7.52 1.26 -11.28
C ARG A 129 -7.27 0.33 -12.48
N ASP A 130 -6.54 -0.75 -12.28
CA ASP A 130 -6.33 -1.79 -13.31
C ASP A 130 -7.37 -2.90 -13.14
N ASN A 131 -8.07 -3.29 -14.21
CA ASN A 131 -9.02 -4.41 -14.22
C ASN A 131 -8.71 -5.41 -15.36
N SER A 132 -7.43 -5.61 -15.65
CA SER A 132 -6.93 -6.45 -16.73
C SER A 132 -7.10 -7.94 -16.47
N ASN A 133 -7.19 -8.36 -15.21
CA ASN A 133 -6.93 -9.74 -14.80
C ASN A 133 -5.54 -10.27 -15.29
N ALA A 134 -4.62 -9.37 -15.64
CA ALA A 134 -3.25 -9.68 -16.05
C ALA A 134 -2.32 -9.59 -14.82
N PRO A 135 -1.08 -10.12 -14.90
CA PRO A 135 -0.15 -10.03 -13.79
C PRO A 135 0.53 -8.65 -13.74
N ILE A 136 0.78 -8.18 -12.53
CA ILE A 136 1.65 -7.04 -12.24
C ILE A 136 2.88 -7.53 -11.50
N SER A 137 4.05 -7.15 -11.98
CA SER A 137 5.32 -7.41 -11.31
C SER A 137 6.10 -6.14 -11.05
N PHE A 138 6.83 -6.09 -9.93
CA PHE A 138 7.71 -4.98 -9.64
C PHE A 138 9.02 -5.37 -8.96
N LYS A 139 10.05 -4.57 -9.20
CA LYS A 139 11.32 -4.62 -8.46
C LYS A 139 11.77 -3.22 -8.08
N SER A 140 12.17 -3.05 -6.82
CA SER A 140 12.78 -1.81 -6.33
C SER A 140 14.03 -2.09 -5.51
N VAL A 141 14.92 -1.11 -5.42
CA VAL A 141 15.97 -1.07 -4.38
C VAL A 141 15.53 -0.15 -3.23
N SER A 142 15.00 1.02 -3.56
CA SER A 142 14.46 1.99 -2.59
C SER A 142 13.29 2.78 -3.20
N GLY A 143 12.32 3.13 -2.36
CA GLY A 143 11.09 3.83 -2.74
C GLY A 143 9.87 3.04 -2.28
N ASP A 144 8.74 3.72 -2.14
CA ASP A 144 7.50 3.15 -1.64
C ASP A 144 6.59 2.69 -2.78
N MET A 145 5.89 1.59 -2.56
CA MET A 145 5.04 0.95 -3.55
C MET A 145 3.58 1.02 -3.12
N LYS A 146 2.76 1.68 -3.95
CA LYS A 146 1.32 1.81 -3.72
C LYS A 146 0.50 1.20 -4.85
N PHE A 147 -0.32 0.22 -4.51
CA PHE A 147 -1.24 -0.46 -5.41
C PHE A 147 -2.68 -0.20 -4.93
N THR A 148 -3.54 0.39 -5.75
CA THR A 148 -4.90 0.75 -5.30
C THR A 148 -5.96 0.41 -6.35
N ASP A 149 -7.06 -0.20 -5.94
CA ASP A 149 -8.21 -0.54 -6.79
C ASP A 149 -7.81 -1.41 -8.00
N LEU A 150 -7.24 -2.58 -7.76
CA LEU A 150 -6.76 -3.47 -8.82
C LEU A 150 -7.55 -4.79 -8.85
N ASP A 151 -7.83 -5.31 -10.04
CA ASP A 151 -8.37 -6.64 -10.30
C ASP A 151 -7.46 -7.34 -11.33
N ILE A 152 -6.53 -8.13 -10.81
CA ILE A 152 -5.35 -8.64 -11.50
C ILE A 152 -5.21 -10.14 -11.24
N SER A 153 -4.51 -10.88 -12.09
CA SER A 153 -4.32 -12.32 -11.80
C SER A 153 -3.29 -12.55 -10.69
N MET A 154 -2.23 -11.75 -10.66
CA MET A 154 -1.15 -11.90 -9.68
C MET A 154 -0.44 -10.58 -9.42
N LEU A 155 -0.11 -10.30 -8.16
CA LEU A 155 0.85 -9.26 -7.77
C LEU A 155 2.15 -9.92 -7.30
N ASN A 156 3.27 -9.61 -7.97
CA ASN A 156 4.57 -10.20 -7.69
C ASN A 156 5.66 -9.12 -7.49
N GLY A 157 6.16 -8.97 -6.28
CA GLY A 157 7.03 -7.85 -5.91
C GLY A 157 8.30 -8.26 -5.20
N LYS A 158 9.38 -7.53 -5.47
CA LYS A 158 10.61 -7.58 -4.67
C LYS A 158 11.12 -6.16 -4.38
N THR A 159 11.43 -5.86 -3.13
CA THR A 159 12.13 -4.61 -2.77
C THR A 159 13.26 -4.88 -1.78
N VAL A 160 14.25 -3.99 -1.74
CA VAL A 160 15.28 -4.00 -0.67
C VAL A 160 14.84 -3.08 0.47
N SER A 161 14.39 -1.87 0.16
CA SER A 161 13.91 -0.90 1.13
C SER A 161 12.67 -0.18 0.62
N GLY A 162 11.76 0.15 1.53
CA GLY A 162 10.54 0.90 1.24
C GLY A 162 9.28 0.09 1.53
N ASP A 163 8.20 0.80 1.82
CA ASP A 163 6.96 0.21 2.27
C ASP A 163 6.10 -0.22 1.09
N ILE A 164 5.39 -1.33 1.25
CA ILE A 164 4.51 -1.88 0.22
C ILE A 164 3.08 -1.80 0.74
N HIS A 165 2.30 -0.91 0.14
CA HIS A 165 0.90 -0.71 0.44
C HIS A 165 0.02 -1.17 -0.73
N ALA A 166 -0.84 -2.16 -0.51
CA ALA A 166 -1.83 -2.60 -1.47
C ALA A 166 -3.23 -2.49 -0.87
N GLU A 167 -4.10 -1.69 -1.49
CA GLU A 167 -5.45 -1.43 -1.02
C GLU A 167 -6.49 -1.80 -2.08
N ASN A 168 -7.54 -2.51 -1.68
CA ASN A 168 -8.62 -2.94 -2.57
C ASN A 168 -8.11 -3.70 -3.81
N VAL A 169 -7.17 -4.62 -3.60
CA VAL A 169 -6.61 -5.47 -4.66
C VAL A 169 -7.29 -6.83 -4.65
N LYS A 170 -7.75 -7.27 -5.82
CA LYS A 170 -8.34 -8.59 -6.06
C LYS A 170 -7.43 -9.38 -7.01
N GLY A 171 -7.27 -10.66 -6.73
CA GLY A 171 -6.57 -11.54 -7.65
C GLY A 171 -6.46 -12.99 -7.22
N GLU A 172 -5.70 -13.78 -7.97
CA GLU A 172 -5.49 -15.19 -7.65
C GLU A 172 -4.33 -15.37 -6.67
N ARG A 173 -3.21 -14.68 -6.91
CA ARG A 173 -1.97 -14.86 -6.11
C ARG A 173 -1.34 -13.54 -5.69
N LEU A 174 -0.75 -13.55 -4.51
CA LEU A 174 0.07 -12.47 -3.98
C LEU A 174 1.44 -13.03 -3.58
N ASN A 175 2.51 -12.46 -4.10
CA ASN A 175 3.88 -12.83 -3.74
C ASN A 175 4.73 -11.57 -3.56
N ILE A 176 5.10 -11.25 -2.33
CA ILE A 176 5.90 -10.06 -1.99
C ILE A 176 7.10 -10.48 -1.16
N THR A 177 8.26 -9.93 -1.48
CA THR A 177 9.50 -10.10 -0.71
C THR A 177 10.14 -8.74 -0.49
N SER A 178 10.33 -8.35 0.76
CA SER A 178 11.11 -7.17 1.18
C SER A 178 12.33 -7.59 2.00
N VAL A 179 13.36 -6.74 2.04
CA VAL A 179 14.41 -6.85 3.07
C VAL A 179 14.07 -5.95 4.24
N SER A 180 13.77 -4.67 3.98
CA SER A 180 13.37 -3.69 4.99
C SER A 180 12.15 -2.92 4.53
N GLY A 181 11.19 -2.72 5.43
CA GLY A 181 9.95 -2.00 5.16
C GLY A 181 8.72 -2.87 5.41
N ASP A 182 7.62 -2.19 5.66
CA ASP A 182 6.36 -2.80 6.06
C ASP A 182 5.57 -3.26 4.83
N ILE A 183 4.84 -4.37 4.99
CA ILE A 183 3.94 -4.89 3.96
C ILE A 183 2.52 -4.77 4.47
N SER A 184 1.76 -3.82 3.92
CA SER A 184 0.38 -3.51 4.29
C SER A 184 -0.58 -3.84 3.15
N ILE A 185 -1.37 -4.90 3.32
CA ILE A 185 -2.34 -5.39 2.35
C ILE A 185 -3.74 -5.21 2.93
N ILE A 186 -4.46 -4.18 2.48
CA ILE A 186 -5.72 -3.72 3.08
C ILE A 186 -6.91 -3.96 2.15
N SER A 187 -8.05 -4.38 2.71
CA SER A 187 -9.30 -4.60 1.98
C SER A 187 -9.14 -5.47 0.72
N SER A 188 -8.19 -6.40 0.72
CA SER A 188 -7.74 -7.10 -0.49
C SER A 188 -8.11 -8.58 -0.46
N HIS A 189 -8.41 -9.17 -1.62
CA HIS A 189 -8.89 -10.54 -1.76
C HIS A 189 -8.06 -11.35 -2.75
N PHE A 190 -7.28 -12.29 -2.21
CA PHE A 190 -6.50 -13.25 -3.00
C PHE A 190 -6.99 -14.68 -2.77
N LYS A 191 -7.42 -15.36 -3.84
CA LYS A 191 -8.16 -16.63 -3.72
C LYS A 191 -7.29 -17.86 -3.48
N SER A 192 -6.10 -17.92 -4.08
CA SER A 192 -5.30 -19.15 -4.11
C SER A 192 -4.21 -19.18 -3.03
N GLY A 193 -3.42 -18.12 -2.91
CA GLY A 193 -2.29 -18.15 -1.97
C GLY A 193 -1.58 -16.81 -1.83
N LYS A 194 -1.13 -16.55 -0.61
CA LYS A 194 -0.43 -15.34 -0.19
C LYS A 194 0.95 -15.74 0.31
N ARG A 195 2.00 -15.21 -0.32
CA ARG A 195 3.40 -15.39 0.11
C ARG A 195 3.98 -14.02 0.42
N LEU A 196 4.15 -13.72 1.69
CA LEU A 196 4.68 -12.42 2.16
C LEU A 196 5.92 -12.70 2.99
N PHE A 197 7.02 -12.06 2.62
CA PHE A 197 8.29 -12.19 3.33
C PHE A 197 8.89 -10.81 3.55
N THR A 198 9.32 -10.51 4.76
CA THR A 198 10.23 -9.39 5.06
C THR A 198 11.32 -9.83 6.02
N THR A 199 12.48 -9.16 6.02
CA THR A 199 13.50 -9.40 7.05
C THR A 199 13.26 -8.48 8.24
N SER A 200 13.07 -7.18 7.98
CA SER A 200 12.75 -6.19 9.00
C SER A 200 11.51 -5.40 8.57
N GLY A 201 10.43 -5.54 9.32
CA GLY A 201 9.17 -4.86 9.05
C GLY A 201 7.98 -5.71 9.44
N ASP A 202 6.84 -5.05 9.56
CA ASP A 202 5.58 -5.64 9.93
C ASP A 202 4.82 -6.13 8.69
N ILE A 203 4.02 -7.18 8.87
CA ILE A 203 3.12 -7.68 7.83
C ILE A 203 1.68 -7.53 8.31
N ILE A 204 0.95 -6.63 7.67
CA ILE A 204 -0.47 -6.42 7.92
C ILE A 204 -1.25 -6.97 6.74
N PHE A 205 -2.17 -7.90 7.00
CA PHE A 205 -3.12 -8.39 6.01
C PHE A 205 -4.56 -8.23 6.51
N ASN A 206 -5.36 -7.53 5.71
CA ASN A 206 -6.80 -7.38 5.89
C ASN A 206 -7.53 -7.82 4.62
N GLY A 207 -8.39 -8.84 4.76
CA GLY A 207 -9.12 -9.41 3.63
C GLY A 207 -10.14 -10.47 4.03
N PRO A 208 -10.99 -10.93 3.09
CA PRO A 208 -11.84 -12.09 3.35
C PRO A 208 -11.01 -13.37 3.50
N PRO A 209 -11.52 -14.38 4.22
CA PRO A 209 -10.93 -15.73 4.21
C PRO A 209 -10.91 -16.31 2.78
N ALA A 210 -9.88 -17.09 2.48
CA ALA A 210 -9.71 -17.78 1.20
C ALA A 210 -9.66 -19.31 1.42
N PRO A 211 -10.82 -20.00 1.38
CA PRO A 211 -10.89 -21.44 1.59
C PRO A 211 -9.96 -22.21 0.63
N ASN A 212 -9.29 -23.24 1.15
CA ASN A 212 -8.29 -24.06 0.45
C ASN A 212 -6.98 -23.34 0.10
N ALA A 213 -6.84 -22.05 0.41
CA ALA A 213 -5.60 -21.33 0.18
C ALA A 213 -4.50 -21.83 1.12
N LYS A 214 -3.27 -21.84 0.60
CA LYS A 214 -2.05 -22.06 1.39
C LYS A 214 -1.28 -20.75 1.43
N ASN A 215 -1.07 -20.25 2.64
CA ASN A 215 -0.45 -18.95 2.88
C ASN A 215 0.84 -19.12 3.68
N ASP A 216 1.84 -18.35 3.31
CA ASP A 216 3.18 -18.36 3.87
C ASP A 216 3.58 -16.92 4.20
N LEU A 217 3.57 -16.56 5.49
CA LEU A 217 3.84 -15.20 5.94
C LEU A 217 5.01 -15.22 6.92
N ASN A 218 6.11 -14.57 6.57
CA ASN A 218 7.33 -14.65 7.36
C ASN A 218 7.94 -13.27 7.57
N SER A 219 8.32 -12.96 8.81
CA SER A 219 9.19 -11.84 9.15
C SER A 219 10.39 -12.35 9.95
N VAL A 220 11.55 -11.70 9.92
CA VAL A 220 12.61 -12.02 10.90
C VAL A 220 12.42 -11.14 12.14
N SER A 221 12.30 -9.83 11.94
CA SER A 221 12.00 -8.85 12.97
C SER A 221 10.78 -8.02 12.57
N GLY A 222 9.68 -8.21 13.27
CA GLY A 222 8.42 -7.49 13.02
C GLY A 222 7.20 -8.36 13.29
N ASP A 223 6.09 -7.68 13.55
CA ASP A 223 4.82 -8.27 13.92
C ASP A 223 4.02 -8.68 12.69
N ILE A 224 3.18 -9.70 12.86
CA ILE A 224 2.26 -10.15 11.82
C ILE A 224 0.83 -9.98 12.32
N ILE A 225 0.05 -9.17 11.61
CA ILE A 225 -1.33 -8.85 11.96
C ILE A 225 -2.26 -9.36 10.85
N LEU A 226 -3.08 -10.35 11.18
CA LEU A 226 -4.11 -10.90 10.30
C LEU A 226 -5.49 -10.42 10.74
N THR A 227 -6.21 -9.75 9.85
CA THR A 227 -7.58 -9.30 10.10
C THR A 227 -8.51 -9.82 9.01
N PHE A 228 -9.54 -10.57 9.41
CA PHE A 228 -10.48 -11.16 8.46
C PHE A 228 -11.79 -10.38 8.39
N THR A 229 -12.32 -10.17 7.18
CA THR A 229 -13.61 -9.49 6.96
C THR A 229 -14.84 -10.40 7.12
N LYS A 230 -14.63 -11.72 7.14
CA LYS A 230 -15.62 -12.74 7.56
C LYS A 230 -14.97 -13.72 8.56
N PHE A 231 -15.76 -14.43 9.35
CA PHE A 231 -15.22 -15.46 10.25
C PHE A 231 -14.50 -16.54 9.42
N PRO A 232 -13.19 -16.79 9.65
CA PRO A 232 -12.43 -17.75 8.87
C PRO A 232 -12.61 -19.19 9.37
N SER A 233 -12.42 -20.16 8.47
CA SER A 233 -12.16 -21.56 8.79
C SER A 233 -10.70 -21.82 8.47
N LEU A 234 -9.80 -21.74 9.46
CA LEU A 234 -8.35 -21.74 9.22
C LEU A 234 -7.58 -22.69 10.15
N LYS A 235 -6.46 -23.19 9.66
CA LYS A 235 -5.43 -23.89 10.42
C LYS A 235 -4.14 -23.10 10.29
N LEU A 236 -3.65 -22.59 11.42
CA LEU A 236 -2.49 -21.72 11.51
C LEU A 236 -1.39 -22.41 12.31
N GLU A 237 -0.25 -22.61 11.67
CA GLU A 237 1.00 -23.06 12.28
C GLU A 237 1.91 -21.84 12.41
N TYR A 238 2.27 -21.50 13.64
CA TYR A 238 3.11 -20.34 13.96
C TYR A 238 4.38 -20.79 14.67
N HIS A 239 5.52 -20.37 14.13
CA HIS A 239 6.83 -20.60 14.70
C HIS A 239 7.46 -19.28 15.11
N THR A 240 7.88 -19.16 16.38
CA THR A 240 8.60 -17.97 16.85
C THR A 240 9.61 -18.27 17.95
N SER A 241 10.75 -17.58 17.91
CA SER A 241 11.82 -17.76 18.91
C SER A 241 11.56 -16.97 20.18
N SER A 242 11.10 -15.72 20.07
CA SER A 242 10.88 -14.82 21.21
C SER A 242 9.53 -14.11 21.23
N GLY A 243 8.70 -14.28 20.20
CA GLY A 243 7.39 -13.63 20.11
C GLY A 243 6.27 -14.35 20.87
N ASP A 244 5.21 -13.61 21.13
CA ASP A 244 3.96 -14.14 21.65
C ASP A 244 2.95 -14.41 20.54
N PHE A 245 1.95 -15.23 20.85
CA PHE A 245 0.78 -15.42 20.00
C PHE A 245 -0.50 -15.08 20.77
N LYS A 246 -1.19 -14.03 20.34
CA LYS A 246 -2.40 -13.50 20.99
C LYS A 246 -3.61 -13.63 20.05
N PRO A 247 -4.20 -14.82 19.88
CA PRO A 247 -5.37 -15.00 19.04
C PRO A 247 -6.59 -14.28 19.65
N LYS A 248 -7.15 -13.29 18.95
CA LYS A 248 -8.42 -12.62 19.32
C LYS A 248 -9.63 -13.29 18.66
N LEU A 249 -9.54 -14.61 18.47
CA LEU A 249 -10.52 -15.46 17.81
C LEU A 249 -10.81 -16.68 18.68
N LYS A 250 -12.09 -17.09 18.77
CA LYS A 250 -12.45 -18.36 19.39
C LYS A 250 -12.00 -19.51 18.49
N GLY A 251 -11.21 -20.44 19.03
CA GLY A 251 -10.68 -21.59 18.32
C GLY A 251 -9.93 -22.54 19.25
N SER A 252 -9.49 -23.67 18.71
CA SER A 252 -8.62 -24.60 19.42
C SER A 252 -7.18 -24.12 19.33
N PHE A 253 -6.58 -23.80 20.46
CA PHE A 253 -5.18 -23.42 20.57
C PHE A 253 -4.39 -24.53 21.27
N SER A 254 -3.24 -24.90 20.70
CA SER A 254 -2.32 -25.86 21.29
C SER A 254 -0.88 -25.42 21.07
N LYS A 255 -0.07 -25.48 22.12
CA LYS A 255 1.38 -25.38 22.01
C LYS A 255 1.93 -26.77 21.71
N ILE A 256 2.44 -26.96 20.50
CA ILE A 256 2.87 -28.28 19.99
C ILE A 256 4.40 -28.48 20.08
N GLY A 257 5.14 -27.42 20.38
CA GLY A 257 6.58 -27.44 20.60
C GLY A 257 7.04 -26.27 21.45
N LYS A 258 8.35 -26.15 21.72
CA LYS A 258 8.90 -25.04 22.52
C LYS A 258 8.57 -23.68 21.90
N HIS A 259 8.67 -23.61 20.56
CA HIS A 259 8.53 -22.41 19.72
C HIS A 259 7.39 -22.53 18.70
N ASP A 260 6.60 -23.61 18.78
CA ASP A 260 5.62 -23.99 17.77
C ASP A 260 4.21 -23.97 18.36
N TYR A 261 3.33 -23.21 17.71
CA TYR A 261 1.94 -23.02 18.07
C TYR A 261 1.04 -23.47 16.94
N LEU A 262 -0.04 -24.16 17.31
CA LEU A 262 -1.09 -24.57 16.40
C LEU A 262 -2.40 -23.92 16.83
N PHE A 263 -3.04 -23.20 15.92
CA PHE A 263 -4.35 -22.62 16.12
C PHE A 263 -5.31 -23.02 15.01
N THR A 264 -6.47 -23.55 15.39
CA THR A 264 -7.48 -24.02 14.45
C THR A 264 -8.82 -23.36 14.74
N VAL A 265 -9.43 -22.79 13.71
CA VAL A 265 -10.77 -22.21 13.73
C VAL A 265 -11.64 -22.96 12.74
N GLY A 266 -12.84 -23.37 13.16
CA GLY A 266 -13.75 -24.12 12.29
C GLY A 266 -13.15 -25.45 11.81
N LYS A 267 -13.23 -25.70 10.50
CA LYS A 267 -12.75 -26.94 9.86
C LYS A 267 -11.31 -26.87 9.36
N GLY A 268 -10.65 -25.70 9.45
CA GLY A 268 -9.28 -25.53 9.00
C GLY A 268 -9.10 -25.57 7.47
N GLU A 269 -10.03 -24.96 6.73
CA GLU A 269 -10.06 -24.99 5.26
C GLU A 269 -8.98 -24.11 4.61
N GLU A 270 -8.61 -23.00 5.24
CA GLU A 270 -7.47 -22.16 4.84
C GLU A 270 -6.24 -22.47 5.70
N ARG A 271 -5.06 -22.59 5.10
CA ARG A 271 -3.82 -22.92 5.82
C ARG A 271 -2.87 -21.74 5.88
N TYR A 272 -2.31 -21.50 7.06
CA TYR A 272 -1.28 -20.49 7.30
C TYR A 272 -0.05 -21.15 7.91
N ASN A 273 1.10 -20.97 7.26
CA ASN A 273 2.41 -21.19 7.84
C ASN A 273 3.02 -19.81 8.11
N ILE A 274 3.26 -19.51 9.38
CA ILE A 274 3.73 -18.19 9.82
C ILE A 274 5.01 -18.35 10.62
N LYS A 275 6.04 -17.56 10.31
CA LYS A 275 7.29 -17.58 11.06
C LYS A 275 7.75 -16.17 11.41
N THR A 276 8.09 -15.97 12.67
CA THR A 276 8.85 -14.79 13.13
C THR A 276 10.09 -15.25 13.89
N THR A 277 11.16 -14.45 13.94
CA THR A 277 12.22 -14.68 14.95
C THR A 277 11.93 -13.84 16.18
N SER A 278 11.70 -12.54 15.96
CA SER A 278 11.30 -11.56 16.97
C SER A 278 10.08 -10.78 16.46
N GLY A 279 8.91 -11.07 16.99
CA GLY A 279 7.67 -10.39 16.64
C GLY A 279 6.45 -11.21 17.03
N ASP A 280 5.35 -10.53 17.34
CA ASP A 280 4.10 -11.11 17.79
C ASP A 280 3.20 -11.48 16.59
N LEU A 281 2.39 -12.52 16.78
CA LEU A 281 1.28 -12.81 15.87
C LEU A 281 -0.04 -12.37 16.51
N THR A 282 -0.79 -11.54 15.78
CA THR A 282 -2.16 -11.16 16.14
C THR A 282 -3.15 -11.59 15.06
N VAL A 283 -4.24 -12.24 15.45
CA VAL A 283 -5.30 -12.66 14.53
C VAL A 283 -6.66 -12.15 15.01
N LYS A 284 -7.40 -11.44 14.14
CA LYS A 284 -8.66 -10.73 14.43
C LYS A 284 -9.81 -11.20 13.51
N SER A 285 -11.01 -11.38 14.07
CA SER A 285 -12.30 -11.60 13.35
C SER A 285 -12.92 -10.30 12.82
N PRO A 286 -13.98 -10.40 11.99
CA PRO A 286 -14.80 -9.25 11.61
C PRO A 286 -15.36 -8.59 12.86
N GLY A 287 -15.18 -7.29 12.98
CA GLY A 287 -15.58 -6.55 14.17
C GLY A 287 -14.91 -5.19 14.33
N ARG A 288 -13.84 -4.91 13.58
CA ARG A 288 -13.28 -3.57 13.42
C ARG A 288 -12.69 -3.45 12.02
N LYS A 289 -12.94 -2.31 11.34
CA LYS A 289 -12.05 -1.85 10.26
C LYS A 289 -10.61 -1.89 10.82
N PRO A 290 -9.57 -2.20 10.04
CA PRO A 290 -8.23 -1.87 10.46
C PRO A 290 -8.21 -0.35 10.65
N GLU A 291 -8.37 0.11 11.89
CA GLU A 291 -7.87 1.42 12.30
C GLU A 291 -6.37 1.32 12.08
N PHE A 292 -5.86 2.11 11.13
CA PHE A 292 -4.49 2.56 11.24
C PHE A 292 -4.41 3.25 12.59
N THR A 293 -3.80 2.59 13.56
CA THR A 293 -3.21 3.29 14.69
C THR A 293 -2.02 4.03 14.11
N VAL A 294 -2.28 5.25 13.62
CA VAL A 294 -1.33 6.32 13.89
C VAL A 294 -1.20 6.34 15.41
N GLU A 295 0.04 6.30 15.84
CA GLU A 295 0.46 6.12 17.22
C GLU A 295 -0.29 7.07 18.17
N GLU A 296 -0.72 6.50 19.30
CA GLU A 296 -1.16 7.16 20.54
C GLU A 296 -2.37 8.11 20.46
N GLU A 297 -3.33 7.92 21.39
CA GLU A 297 -4.29 8.97 21.72
C GLU A 297 -3.53 10.27 22.02
N ASP A 298 -3.73 11.29 21.19
CA ASP A 298 -3.17 12.63 21.32
C ASP A 298 -3.31 13.10 22.79
N GLU A 299 -2.18 13.30 23.49
CA GLU A 299 -2.15 13.67 24.91
C GLU A 299 -2.93 14.97 25.18
N GLU A 300 -3.07 15.82 24.15
CA GLU A 300 -3.89 17.02 24.15
C GLU A 300 -5.39 16.68 24.28
N ILE A 301 -5.89 15.65 23.57
CA ILE A 301 -7.29 15.19 23.71
C ILE A 301 -7.52 14.58 25.09
N LYS A 302 -6.58 13.78 25.61
CA LYS A 302 -6.71 13.22 26.97
C LYS A 302 -6.84 14.34 28.00
N THR A 303 -6.10 15.43 27.82
CA THR A 303 -6.16 16.60 28.70
C THR A 303 -7.50 17.33 28.59
N VAL A 304 -7.95 17.64 27.37
CA VAL A 304 -9.24 18.32 27.14
C VAL A 304 -10.40 17.47 27.67
N ARG A 305 -10.39 16.16 27.43
CA ARG A 305 -11.39 15.22 27.94
C ARG A 305 -11.37 15.14 29.46
N LYS A 306 -10.20 15.12 30.09
CA LYS A 306 -10.06 15.14 31.55
C LYS A 306 -10.62 16.44 32.14
N LEU A 307 -10.39 17.59 31.50
CA LEU A 307 -10.99 18.86 31.93
C LEU A 307 -12.52 18.82 31.84
N TYR A 308 -13.09 18.21 30.80
CA TYR A 308 -14.53 18.03 30.67
C TYR A 308 -15.09 17.06 31.73
N GLU A 309 -14.45 15.90 31.94
CA GLU A 309 -14.86 14.90 32.94
C GLU A 309 -14.73 15.42 34.39
N GLU A 310 -13.82 16.37 34.63
CA GLU A 310 -13.66 17.11 35.89
C GLU A 310 -14.57 18.36 35.99
N ASN A 311 -15.48 18.58 35.04
CA ASN A 311 -16.39 19.75 34.94
C ASN A 311 -15.67 21.11 34.94
N LYS A 312 -14.43 21.18 34.46
CA LYS A 312 -13.63 22.42 34.36
C LYS A 312 -13.89 23.20 33.08
N ILE A 313 -14.41 22.54 32.05
CA ILE A 313 -14.85 23.13 30.79
C ILE A 313 -16.21 22.54 30.40
N THR A 314 -17.01 23.33 29.69
CA THR A 314 -18.30 22.91 29.13
C THR A 314 -18.12 22.07 27.86
N LEU A 315 -19.20 21.41 27.42
CA LEU A 315 -19.20 20.66 26.16
C LEU A 315 -18.92 21.57 24.95
N GLU A 316 -19.40 22.81 24.98
CA GLU A 316 -19.16 23.80 23.92
C GLU A 316 -17.68 24.23 23.90
N GLU A 317 -17.07 24.45 25.06
CA GLU A 317 -15.63 24.78 25.17
C GLU A 317 -14.75 23.60 24.76
N MET A 318 -15.13 22.37 25.12
CA MET A 318 -14.45 21.16 24.66
C MET A 318 -14.47 21.07 23.12
N ARG A 319 -15.63 21.31 22.49
CA ARG A 319 -15.74 21.31 21.02
C ARG A 319 -14.87 22.38 20.38
N ALA A 320 -14.93 23.62 20.89
CA ALA A 320 -14.12 24.72 20.37
C ALA A 320 -12.61 24.46 20.50
N LEU A 321 -12.15 23.85 21.61
CA LEU A 321 -10.75 23.45 21.78
C LEU A 321 -10.35 22.38 20.77
N MET A 322 -11.18 21.35 20.57
CA MET A 322 -10.90 20.28 19.60
C MET A 322 -10.92 20.80 18.15
N GLU A 323 -11.84 21.70 17.79
CA GLU A 323 -11.83 22.37 16.48
C GLU A 323 -10.55 23.18 16.27
N SER A 324 -10.08 23.90 17.30
CA SER A 324 -8.84 24.68 17.24
C SER A 324 -7.59 23.81 17.10
N MET A 325 -7.65 22.56 17.53
CA MET A 325 -6.61 21.53 17.39
C MET A 325 -6.68 20.81 16.04
N GLY A 326 -7.66 21.14 15.18
CA GLY A 326 -7.78 20.62 13.82
C GLY A 326 -8.69 19.40 13.66
N TYR A 327 -9.48 19.06 14.69
CA TYR A 327 -10.44 17.96 14.64
C TYR A 327 -11.72 18.35 13.88
N THR A 328 -12.26 17.40 13.13
CA THR A 328 -13.53 17.57 12.40
C THR A 328 -14.75 17.30 13.28
N ASP A 329 -15.91 17.84 12.89
CA ASP A 329 -17.18 17.64 13.62
C ASP A 329 -17.51 16.15 13.86
N GLU A 330 -17.26 15.28 12.86
CA GLU A 330 -17.48 13.83 12.96
C GLU A 330 -16.54 13.14 13.95
N GLU A 331 -15.32 13.67 14.12
CA GLU A 331 -14.35 13.16 15.10
C GLU A 331 -14.74 13.62 16.51
N ILE A 332 -15.10 14.89 16.65
CA ILE A 332 -15.55 15.51 17.89
C ILE A 332 -16.78 14.78 18.44
N GLU A 333 -17.76 14.45 17.60
CA GLU A 333 -18.95 13.71 18.04
C GLU A 333 -18.61 12.34 18.65
N LYS A 334 -17.64 11.61 18.12
CA LYS A 334 -17.22 10.31 18.68
C LYS A 334 -16.64 10.46 20.09
N TYR A 335 -15.93 11.53 20.38
CA TYR A 335 -15.39 11.81 21.72
C TYR A 335 -16.48 12.29 22.68
N CYS A 336 -17.42 13.12 22.22
CA CYS A 336 -18.54 13.59 23.03
C CYS A 336 -19.55 12.47 23.37
N GLU A 337 -19.80 11.52 22.47
CA GLU A 337 -20.73 10.40 22.70
C GLU A 337 -20.19 9.39 23.72
N GLY A 338 -18.86 9.23 23.82
CA GLY A 338 -18.22 8.43 24.86
C GLY A 338 -18.48 8.95 26.28
N GLY A 339 -18.65 10.27 26.46
CA GLY A 339 -18.94 10.91 27.75
C GLY A 339 -20.39 10.74 28.24
N LYS A 340 -21.36 10.67 27.33
CA LYS A 340 -22.80 10.56 27.68
C LYS A 340 -23.16 9.24 28.36
N ASN A 341 -22.35 8.19 28.17
CA ASN A 341 -22.53 6.92 28.88
C ASN A 341 -22.09 6.97 30.36
N ASN A 342 -21.25 7.93 30.75
CA ASN A 342 -20.83 8.13 32.14
C ASN A 342 -21.80 9.02 32.93
N GLU A 343 -22.39 10.06 32.31
CA GLU A 343 -23.43 10.87 32.96
C GLU A 343 -24.72 10.07 33.26
N LYS A 344 -25.12 9.16 32.36
CA LYS A 344 -26.25 8.25 32.62
C LYS A 344 -25.99 7.24 33.74
N ARG A 345 -24.74 6.93 34.06
CA ARG A 345 -24.39 6.06 35.19
C ARG A 345 -24.41 6.81 36.52
N ARG A 346 -23.93 8.06 36.57
CA ARG A 346 -23.98 8.88 37.79
C ARG A 346 -25.40 9.29 38.20
N ASN A 347 -26.25 9.68 37.24
CA ASN A 347 -27.64 10.05 37.54
C ASN A 347 -28.53 8.87 37.99
N ASN A 348 -28.08 7.63 37.79
CA ASN A 348 -28.77 6.44 38.31
C ASN A 348 -28.29 6.04 39.71
N GLU A 349 -27.12 6.49 40.17
CA GLU A 349 -26.65 6.23 41.55
C GLU A 349 -27.24 7.24 42.54
N ASP A 350 -27.46 8.51 42.14
CA ASP A 350 -28.07 9.53 43.01
C ASP A 350 -29.59 9.40 43.18
N SER A 351 -30.26 8.51 42.44
CA SER A 351 -31.72 8.26 42.57
C SER A 351 -32.09 6.99 43.34
N GLU A 352 -31.10 6.19 43.76
CA GLU A 352 -31.33 5.03 44.64
C GLU A 352 -31.17 5.36 46.13
N ASP A 353 -30.53 6.47 46.50
CA ASP A 353 -30.33 6.85 47.91
C ASP A 353 -31.55 7.56 48.54
N ASP A 354 -32.44 8.15 47.72
CA ASP A 354 -33.66 8.84 48.20
C ASP A 354 -34.87 7.91 48.44
N ARG A 355 -34.69 6.59 48.33
CA ARG A 355 -35.71 5.59 48.70
C ARG A 355 -35.37 4.78 49.95
N ARG A 356 -34.30 5.16 50.65
CA ARG A 356 -33.94 4.62 51.97
C ARG A 356 -33.71 5.77 52.94
N SER A 357 -34.77 6.50 53.25
CA SER A 357 -34.85 7.37 54.43
C SER A 357 -36.22 7.23 55.07
#